data_AF-N6VZ94-F1
#
_entry.id   AF-N6VZ94-F1
#
_cell.length_a   1.000
_cell.length_b   1.000
_cell.length_c   1.000
_cell.angle_alpha   90.00
_cell.angle_beta   90.00
_cell.angle_gamma   90.00
#
_symmetry.space_group_name_H-M   'P 1'
#
loop_
_entity.id
_entity.type
_entity.pdbx_description
1 polymer ?
#
loop_
_entity_poly.entity_id
_entity_poly.type
_entity_poly.pdbx_seq_one_letter_code
_entity_poly.pdbx_strand_id
1 'polypeptide(L)'
;MHNAASSEKQTVFIPPFEACHLESQVNRRGDFRTRIGAILREWARRYRSRSRLRRQLREMDTYLAEKDVGLPMGTLAEEAGKPFWRA
;
A
#
# COMPACT_ATOMS: atom_id res chain seq x y z
N MET A 1 0.27 36.58 37.29
CA MET A 1 -1.02 35.97 36.87
C MET A 1 -0.96 35.77 35.36
N HIS A 2 -1.47 34.62 34.89
CA HIS A 2 -1.20 34.06 33.56
C HIS A 2 -1.93 34.80 32.41
N ASN A 3 -1.25 34.81 31.25
CA ASN A 3 -1.68 35.35 29.96
C ASN A 3 -2.90 34.62 29.39
N ALA A 4 -3.82 35.35 28.75
CA ALA A 4 -4.85 34.78 27.89
C ALA A 4 -4.60 35.22 26.44
N ALA A 5 -3.94 34.35 25.68
CA ALA A 5 -3.78 34.52 24.23
C ALA A 5 -5.12 34.19 23.53
N SER A 6 -5.65 35.18 22.82
CA SER A 6 -6.81 35.04 21.94
C SER A 6 -6.47 34.08 20.80
N SER A 7 -7.12 32.91 20.79
CA SER A 7 -6.94 31.89 19.75
C SER A 7 -7.85 32.22 18.56
N GLU A 8 -7.25 32.82 17.53
CA GLU A 8 -7.89 33.11 16.25
C GLU A 8 -8.17 31.79 15.51
N LYS A 9 -9.44 31.47 15.29
CA LYS A 9 -9.85 30.24 14.60
C LYS A 9 -9.61 30.40 13.09
N GLN A 10 -8.41 30.01 12.64
CA GLN A 10 -8.06 29.94 11.24
C GLN A 10 -8.91 28.84 10.56
N THR A 11 -9.97 29.26 9.88
CA THR A 11 -10.81 28.35 9.09
C THR A 11 -10.07 28.04 7.79
N VAL A 12 -9.69 26.78 7.60
CA VAL A 12 -9.12 26.30 6.34
C VAL A 12 -10.23 26.30 5.31
N PHE A 13 -10.21 27.28 4.40
CA PHE A 13 -11.11 27.31 3.26
C PHE A 13 -10.80 26.14 2.33
N ILE A 14 -11.67 25.14 2.32
CA ILE A 14 -11.64 24.04 1.35
C ILE A 14 -12.54 24.48 0.19
N PRO A 15 -11.99 24.75 -1.01
CA PRO A 15 -12.81 25.18 -2.13
C PRO A 15 -13.85 24.09 -2.48
N PRO A 16 -15.07 24.48 -2.86
CA PRO A 16 -16.06 23.54 -3.36
C PRO A 16 -15.51 22.83 -4.59
N PHE A 17 -15.76 21.51 -4.67
CA PHE A 17 -15.36 20.68 -5.79
C PHE A 17 -16.13 21.13 -7.05
N GLU A 18 -15.57 22.09 -7.79
CA GLU A 18 -16.13 22.51 -9.07
C GLU A 18 -16.04 21.33 -10.04
N ALA A 19 -17.22 20.84 -10.44
CA ALA A 19 -17.36 19.81 -11.44
C ALA A 19 -16.75 20.31 -12.76
N CYS A 20 -15.64 19.69 -13.18
CA CYS A 20 -15.00 19.99 -14.45
C CYS A 20 -15.98 19.81 -15.62
N HIS A 21 -16.26 20.91 -16.31
CA HIS A 21 -17.10 20.97 -17.50
C HIS A 21 -16.52 20.08 -18.62
N LEU A 22 -17.32 19.14 -19.11
CA LEU A 22 -16.92 18.01 -19.95
C LEU A 22 -16.82 18.38 -21.45
N GLU A 23 -16.34 19.55 -21.84
CA GLU A 23 -16.24 19.97 -23.25
C GLU A 23 -14.82 19.71 -23.80
N SER A 24 -14.66 18.64 -24.61
CA SER A 24 -13.49 18.33 -25.47
C SER A 24 -13.48 16.83 -25.78
N GLN A 25 -14.34 16.35 -26.69
CA GLN A 25 -14.49 14.90 -26.91
C GLN A 25 -13.57 14.26 -27.97
N VAL A 26 -12.80 15.04 -28.75
CA VAL A 26 -12.05 14.45 -29.87
C VAL A 26 -10.56 14.19 -29.56
N ASN A 27 -9.95 14.89 -28.60
CA ASN A 27 -8.55 14.64 -28.15
C ASN A 27 -8.42 13.72 -26.91
N ARG A 28 -9.52 13.43 -26.20
CA ARG A 28 -9.49 12.75 -24.88
C ARG A 28 -9.18 11.24 -24.91
N ARG A 29 -9.29 10.57 -26.05
CA ARG A 29 -9.11 9.09 -26.12
C ARG A 29 -7.65 8.66 -25.99
N GLY A 30 -6.71 9.45 -26.53
CA GLY A 30 -5.27 9.23 -26.33
C GLY A 30 -4.86 9.46 -24.88
N ASP A 31 -5.40 10.53 -24.28
CA ASP A 31 -5.14 10.92 -22.89
C ASP A 31 -5.71 9.95 -21.85
N PHE A 32 -6.83 9.28 -22.13
CA PHE A 32 -7.41 8.34 -21.19
C PHE A 32 -6.57 7.07 -21.06
N ARG A 33 -6.02 6.56 -22.18
CA ARG A 33 -5.10 5.41 -22.17
C ARG A 33 -3.79 5.72 -21.46
N THR A 34 -3.22 6.90 -21.68
CA THR A 34 -2.00 7.34 -20.99
C THR A 34 -2.24 7.54 -19.49
N ARG A 35 -3.39 8.12 -19.11
CA ARG A 35 -3.81 8.25 -17.70
C ARG A 35 -4.02 6.90 -17.02
N ILE A 36 -4.73 5.96 -17.66
CA ILE A 36 -4.90 4.59 -17.12
C ILE A 36 -3.54 3.91 -16.94
N GLY A 37 -2.64 4.03 -17.94
CA GLY A 37 -1.29 3.48 -17.85
C GLY A 37 -0.50 4.07 -16.67
N ALA A 38 -0.60 5.38 -16.44
CA ALA A 38 0.03 6.03 -15.29
C ALA A 38 -0.54 5.52 -13.95
N ILE A 39 -1.86 5.41 -13.83
CA ILE A 39 -2.54 4.90 -12.63
C ILE A 39 -2.13 3.45 -12.35
N LEU A 40 -2.16 2.58 -13.36
CA LEU A 40 -1.74 1.19 -13.22
C LEU A 40 -0.27 1.05 -12.84
N ARG A 41 0.60 1.88 -13.42
CA ARG A 41 2.04 1.89 -13.09
C ARG A 41 2.26 2.28 -11.64
N GLU A 42 1.55 3.30 -11.16
CA GLU A 42 1.65 3.79 -9.79
C GLU A 42 1.04 2.79 -8.79
N TRP A 43 -0.10 2.19 -9.15
CA TRP A 43 -0.72 1.09 -8.41
C TRP A 43 0.24 -0.10 -8.30
N ALA A 44 0.86 -0.53 -9.40
CA ALA A 44 1.81 -1.64 -9.40
C ALA A 44 3.06 -1.32 -8.56
N ARG A 45 3.54 -0.08 -8.60
CA ARG A 45 4.67 0.38 -7.77
C ARG A 45 4.33 0.30 -6.28
N ARG A 46 3.15 0.79 -5.88
CA ARG A 46 2.65 0.70 -4.50
C ARG A 46 2.34 -0.73 -4.07
N TYR A 47 1.81 -1.55 -4.97
CA TYR A 47 1.53 -2.96 -4.70
C TYR A 47 2.83 -3.73 -4.44
N ARG A 48 3.86 -3.53 -5.28
CA ARG A 48 5.18 -4.17 -5.11
C ARG A 48 5.87 -3.79 -3.81
N SER A 49 5.81 -2.52 -3.41
CA SER A 49 6.39 -2.12 -2.11
C SER A 49 5.66 -2.78 -0.95
N ARG A 50 4.32 -2.82 -0.99
CA ARG A 50 3.49 -3.44 0.05
C ARG A 50 3.63 -4.96 0.08
N SER A 51 3.77 -5.61 -1.07
CA SER A 51 3.99 -7.05 -1.16
C SER A 51 5.38 -7.44 -0.67
N ARG A 52 6.41 -6.63 -0.96
CA ARG A 52 7.76 -6.84 -0.43
C ARG A 52 7.77 -6.72 1.10
N LEU A 53 7.11 -5.69 1.64
CA LEU A 53 7.01 -5.51 3.09
C LEU A 53 6.31 -6.70 3.75
N ARG A 54 5.16 -7.14 3.22
CA ARG A 54 4.44 -8.32 3.74
C ARG A 54 5.26 -9.60 3.64
N ARG A 55 6.03 -9.76 2.56
CA ARG A 55 6.92 -10.91 2.39
C ARG A 55 8.03 -10.91 3.44
N GLN A 56 8.65 -9.76 3.67
CA GLN A 56 9.68 -9.60 4.71
C GLN A 56 9.12 -9.84 6.11
N LEU A 57 7.92 -9.34 6.43
CA LEU A 57 7.28 -9.64 7.72
C LEU A 57 7.06 -11.15 7.89
N ARG A 58 6.52 -11.83 6.87
CA ARG A 58 6.30 -13.28 6.93
C ARG A 58 7.60 -14.06 7.11
N GLU A 59 8.64 -13.70 6.37
CA GLU A 59 9.97 -14.32 6.48
C GLU A 59 10.56 -14.12 7.89
N MET A 60 10.37 -12.94 8.49
CA MET A 60 10.81 -12.64 9.86
C MET A 60 9.99 -13.39 10.91
N ASP A 61 8.66 -13.45 10.76
CA ASP A 61 7.79 -14.20 11.68
C ASP A 61 8.10 -15.70 11.63
N THR A 62 8.33 -16.26 10.45
CA THR A 62 8.76 -17.66 10.31
C THR A 62 10.12 -17.90 10.94
N TYR A 63 11.06 -16.98 10.78
CA TYR A 63 12.39 -17.05 11.40
C TYR A 63 12.28 -17.08 12.94
N LEU A 64 11.46 -16.20 13.51
CA LEU A 64 11.25 -16.15 14.96
C LEU A 64 10.57 -17.42 15.47
N ALA A 65 9.54 -17.91 14.77
CA ALA A 65 8.88 -19.16 15.12
C ALA A 65 9.82 -20.37 15.04
N GLU A 66 10.66 -20.47 14.01
CA GLU A 66 11.67 -21.53 13.89
C GLU A 66 12.68 -21.48 15.04
N LYS A 67 13.14 -20.27 15.40
CA LYS A 67 14.05 -20.06 16.53
C LYS A 67 13.43 -20.46 17.87
N ASP A 68 12.17 -20.10 18.10
CA ASP A 68 11.48 -20.40 19.37
C ASP A 68 11.25 -21.91 19.56
N VAL A 69 11.02 -22.65 18.47
CA VAL A 69 10.84 -24.11 18.48
C VAL A 69 12.17 -24.86 18.45
N GLY A 70 13.29 -24.17 18.19
CA GLY A 70 14.62 -24.78 18.07
C GLY A 70 14.86 -25.54 16.76
N LEU A 71 14.08 -25.21 15.73
CA LEU A 71 14.20 -25.81 14.39
C LEU A 71 15.27 -25.09 13.56
N PRO A 72 15.94 -25.80 12.63
CA PRO A 72 16.81 -25.16 11.66
C PRO A 72 16.02 -24.24 10.72
N MET A 73 16.70 -23.21 10.23
CA MET A 73 16.09 -22.21 9.34
C MET A 73 15.59 -22.85 8.04
N GLY A 74 14.33 -22.59 7.67
CA GLY A 74 13.72 -23.07 6.43
C GLY A 74 12.96 -24.40 6.54
N THR A 75 13.01 -25.06 7.70
CA THR A 75 12.33 -26.35 7.92
C THR A 75 10.80 -26.19 7.86
N LEU A 76 10.27 -25.07 8.39
CA LEU A 76 8.83 -24.80 8.35
C LEU A 76 8.34 -24.52 6.93
N ALA A 77 9.16 -23.85 6.12
CA ALA A 77 8.83 -23.58 4.72
C ALA A 77 8.84 -24.86 3.88
N GLU A 78 9.78 -25.77 4.16
CA GLU A 78 9.86 -27.07 3.51
C GLU A 78 8.69 -27.98 3.89
N GLU A 79 8.31 -28.01 5.18
CA GLU A 79 7.12 -28.71 5.68
C GLU A 79 5.83 -28.16 5.09
N ALA A 80 5.66 -26.83 5.06
CA ALA A 80 4.47 -26.18 4.48
C ALA A 80 4.34 -26.41 2.97
N GLY A 81 5.45 -26.72 2.29
CA GLY A 81 5.47 -27.07 0.87
C GLY A 81 5.13 -28.53 0.58
N LYS A 82 5.11 -29.40 1.60
CA LYS A 82 4.71 -30.80 1.41
C LYS A 82 3.21 -30.87 1.11
N PRO A 83 2.80 -31.62 0.09
CA PRO A 83 1.38 -31.90 -0.11
C PRO A 83 0.86 -32.74 1.06
N PHE A 84 -0.42 -32.58 1.41
CA PHE A 84 -1.01 -33.17 2.63
C PHE A 84 -0.89 -34.71 2.73
N TRP A 85 -0.61 -35.41 1.62
CA TRP A 85 -0.42 -36.86 1.57
C TRP A 85 1.04 -37.33 1.74
N ARG A 86 2.00 -36.40 1.87
CA ARG A 86 3.40 -36.68 2.23
C ARG A 86 3.69 -36.00 3.57
N ALA A 87 3.25 -36.61 4.66
CA ALA A 87 3.72 -36.29 6.01
C ALA A 87 5.04 -37.03 6.26
#